data_AF-A0A924ZTD4-F1
#
_entry.id   AF-A0A924ZTD4-F1
#
_cell.length_a   1.000
_cell.length_b   1.000
_cell.length_c   1.000
_cell.angle_alpha   90.00
_cell.angle_beta   90.00
_cell.angle_gamma   90.00
#
_symmetry.space_group_name_H-M   'P 1'
#
loop_
_entity.id
_entity.type
_entity.pdbx_description
1 polymer ?
#
loop_
_entity_poly.entity_id
_entity_poly.type
_entity_poly.pdbx_seq_one_letter_code
_entity_poly.pdbx_strand_id
1 'polypeptide(L)'
;MRGWHNRSETQLDVVCFDYSKGLDISQFSEVYVWDLDKTYLDTKIDSFRGLLATIFEKSLTKKNVPGSSELITSMTRFRKKHYQDDILPLFFVSASPPQMESKILEKFQLDNISPLMMFYKDNLKNLVPSKFLFLKKQIGYKVQALMQLRVQLGENVKIICFGDDSESDATIYTLFSDICTRRHTTLQLSKLLERLGVSAQQIEEILRLQTMLQIQDPVDKIYINLATDTDPQYYIKYGRRCMATYDTFQIALDLVQDQRLSLEELGRIISSLKEHYGFTSNMLVKSFEDLIKRRILGLSSFEMIFNYLIEQKILSHTWQCQIQPLREKRVENGKVYELEGIFEPWIRNDIDYLHEY
;
A
#
# COMPACT_ATOMS: atom_id res chain seq x y z
N MET A 1 -28.17 13.94 9.94
CA MET A 1 -27.02 14.18 9.05
C MET A 1 -25.86 14.96 9.72
N ARG A 2 -25.65 14.86 11.04
CA ARG A 2 -24.55 15.52 11.78
C ARG A 2 -23.72 14.53 12.63
N GLY A 3 -23.24 13.44 12.02
CA GLY A 3 -22.60 12.35 12.78
C GLY A 3 -21.07 12.37 12.79
N TRP A 4 -20.46 12.45 11.62
CA TRP A 4 -19.02 12.24 11.46
C TRP A 4 -18.18 13.51 11.62
N HIS A 5 -18.73 14.68 11.30
CA HIS A 5 -18.04 15.97 11.43
C HIS A 5 -17.52 16.26 12.84
N ASN A 6 -18.17 15.75 13.88
CA ASN A 6 -17.74 15.94 15.27
C ASN A 6 -16.63 14.97 15.71
N ARG A 7 -16.30 13.97 14.88
CA ARG A 7 -15.34 12.90 15.16
C ARG A 7 -14.17 12.88 14.16
N SER A 8 -14.06 13.93 13.34
CA SER A 8 -13.06 14.01 12.28
C SER A 8 -12.55 15.42 12.11
N GLU A 9 -11.34 15.53 11.59
CA GLU A 9 -10.76 16.78 11.15
C GLU A 9 -10.89 16.88 9.64
N THR A 10 -11.30 18.04 9.13
CA THR A 10 -11.49 18.25 7.69
C THR A 10 -10.65 19.41 7.21
N GLN A 11 -9.79 19.15 6.22
CA GLN A 11 -8.99 20.15 5.54
C GLN A 11 -9.17 20.00 4.03
N LEU A 12 -9.75 21.01 3.38
CA LEU A 12 -10.23 20.94 2.00
C LEU A 12 -11.20 19.75 1.82
N ASP A 13 -10.89 18.81 0.92
CA ASP A 13 -11.65 17.58 0.67
C ASP A 13 -11.07 16.35 1.39
N VAL A 14 -10.04 16.52 2.24
CA VAL A 14 -9.49 15.45 3.09
C VAL A 14 -10.18 15.45 4.46
N VAL A 15 -10.75 14.32 4.84
CA VAL A 15 -11.38 14.08 6.14
C VAL A 15 -10.59 13.00 6.88
N CYS A 16 -9.96 13.37 7.99
CA CYS A 16 -9.20 12.45 8.84
C CYS A 16 -10.03 12.01 10.05
N PHE A 17 -10.09 10.71 10.29
CA PHE A 17 -10.57 10.13 11.53
C PHE A 17 -9.38 9.57 12.29
N ASP A 18 -9.15 10.10 13.49
CA ASP A 18 -8.08 9.67 14.37
C ASP A 18 -8.62 8.70 15.43
N TYR A 19 -8.08 7.48 15.44
CA TYR A 19 -8.41 6.40 16.38
C TYR A 19 -7.25 6.08 17.32
N SER A 20 -6.14 6.83 17.25
CA SER A 20 -4.92 6.62 18.03
C SER A 20 -5.15 6.78 19.54
N LYS A 21 -6.25 7.42 19.95
CA LYS A 21 -6.63 7.67 21.36
C LYS A 21 -5.50 8.38 22.16
N GLY A 22 -4.77 9.28 21.52
CA GLY A 22 -3.69 10.05 22.15
C GLY A 22 -2.33 9.35 22.17
N LEU A 23 -2.19 8.24 21.42
CA LEU A 23 -0.90 7.61 21.16
C LEU A 23 0.00 8.56 20.37
N ASP A 24 1.24 8.74 20.83
CA ASP A 24 2.25 9.49 20.10
C ASP A 24 2.81 8.66 18.93
N ILE A 25 2.19 8.82 17.76
CA ILE A 25 2.56 8.08 16.55
C ILE A 25 3.91 8.49 15.95
N SER A 26 4.53 9.57 16.44
CA SER A 26 5.84 10.02 15.95
C SER A 26 6.97 9.07 16.36
N GLN A 27 6.73 8.22 17.36
CA GLN A 27 7.69 7.26 17.90
C GLN A 27 7.89 6.05 17.00
N PHE A 28 6.97 5.78 16.07
CA PHE A 28 7.08 4.66 15.16
C PHE A 28 8.20 4.89 14.13
N SER A 29 9.19 4.01 14.13
CA SER A 29 10.26 3.99 13.11
C SER A 29 9.79 3.42 11.77
N GLU A 30 8.71 2.63 11.77
CA GLU A 30 8.13 2.01 10.58
C GLU A 30 6.60 2.01 10.67
N VAL A 31 5.92 2.40 9.60
CA VAL A 31 4.46 2.46 9.49
C VAL A 31 3.94 1.88 8.17
N TYR A 32 2.67 1.46 8.15
CA TYR A 32 2.03 0.83 7.01
C TYR A 32 0.84 1.66 6.56
N VAL A 33 0.85 2.08 5.29
CA VAL A 33 -0.22 2.88 4.68
C VAL A 33 -0.90 2.06 3.59
N TRP A 34 -2.20 1.88 3.70
CA TRP A 34 -2.99 1.05 2.81
C TRP A 34 -4.04 1.89 2.08
N ASP A 35 -4.19 1.66 0.78
CA ASP A 35 -5.46 1.93 0.12
C ASP A 35 -6.53 0.94 0.61
N LEU A 36 -7.80 1.30 0.47
CA LEU A 36 -8.92 0.48 0.91
C LEU A 36 -9.52 -0.38 -0.20
N ASP A 37 -9.86 0.22 -1.34
CA ASP A 37 -10.66 -0.44 -2.37
C ASP A 37 -9.72 -1.22 -3.30
N LYS A 38 -10.03 -2.49 -3.59
CA LYS A 38 -9.17 -3.46 -4.34
C LYS A 38 -7.78 -3.73 -3.78
N THR A 39 -7.39 -3.06 -2.71
CA THR A 39 -6.20 -3.35 -1.91
C THR A 39 -6.58 -4.16 -0.66
N TYR A 40 -7.56 -3.70 0.13
CA TYR A 40 -8.06 -4.42 1.30
C TYR A 40 -9.41 -5.08 1.05
N LEU A 41 -10.36 -4.35 0.45
CA LEU A 41 -11.71 -4.81 0.12
C LEU A 41 -11.82 -5.14 -1.38
N ASP A 42 -12.29 -6.34 -1.69
CA ASP A 42 -12.63 -6.75 -3.05
C ASP A 42 -13.92 -6.03 -3.49
N THR A 43 -13.75 -4.90 -4.15
CA THR A 43 -14.83 -4.16 -4.80
C THR A 43 -14.84 -4.50 -6.29
N LYS A 44 -15.64 -5.50 -6.67
CA LYS A 44 -15.93 -5.77 -8.09
C LYS A 44 -16.50 -4.50 -8.73
N ILE A 45 -15.81 -4.03 -9.77
CA ILE A 45 -16.12 -2.79 -10.48
C ILE A 45 -17.47 -2.94 -11.17
N ASP A 46 -18.51 -2.32 -10.63
CA ASP A 46 -19.71 -1.95 -11.40
C ASP A 46 -20.16 -0.55 -10.95
N SER A 47 -19.40 0.45 -11.38
CA SER A 47 -19.69 1.88 -11.28
C SER A 47 -19.77 2.48 -9.87
N PHE A 48 -18.99 3.55 -9.63
CA PHE A 48 -19.09 4.39 -8.41
C PHE A 48 -20.51 4.93 -8.13
N ARG A 49 -21.38 5.00 -9.15
CA ARG A 49 -22.80 5.39 -8.99
C ARG A 49 -23.69 4.22 -8.54
N GLY A 50 -23.42 3.00 -9.02
CA GLY A 50 -24.06 1.78 -8.53
C GLY A 50 -23.71 1.53 -7.08
N LEU A 51 -22.44 1.71 -6.70
CA LEU A 51 -21.94 1.53 -5.34
C LEU A 51 -22.75 2.35 -4.31
N LEU A 52 -22.99 3.64 -4.54
CA LEU A 52 -23.77 4.47 -3.61
C LEU A 52 -25.22 3.99 -3.46
N ALA A 53 -25.86 3.52 -4.54
CA ALA A 53 -27.23 3.04 -4.50
C ALA A 53 -27.35 1.65 -3.83
N THR A 54 -26.40 0.74 -4.10
CA THR A 54 -26.39 -0.60 -3.50
C THR A 54 -25.92 -0.58 -2.04
N ILE A 55 -25.09 0.40 -1.64
CA ILE A 55 -24.58 0.57 -0.26
C ILE A 55 -25.69 0.91 0.75
N PHE A 56 -26.81 1.50 0.33
CA PHE A 56 -27.92 1.81 1.24
C PHE A 56 -28.73 0.56 1.61
N GLU A 57 -28.66 -0.51 0.84
CA GLU A 57 -29.37 -1.77 1.12
C GLU A 57 -28.41 -2.86 1.62
N LYS A 58 -28.51 -3.18 2.92
CA LYS A 58 -27.98 -4.37 3.62
C LYS A 58 -26.47 -4.68 3.52
N SER A 59 -25.75 -4.11 4.51
CA SER A 59 -24.78 -4.75 5.41
C SER A 59 -23.94 -5.97 4.96
N LEU A 60 -22.62 -5.84 5.14
CA LEU A 60 -21.66 -6.89 5.57
C LEU A 60 -21.08 -7.90 4.56
N THR A 61 -21.26 -7.72 3.26
CA THR A 61 -20.73 -8.66 2.23
C THR A 61 -19.62 -8.09 1.35
N LYS A 62 -18.88 -7.07 1.79
CA LYS A 62 -17.61 -6.73 1.12
C LYS A 62 -16.59 -7.82 1.46
N LYS A 63 -16.27 -8.67 0.48
CA LYS A 63 -15.20 -9.67 0.61
C LYS A 63 -13.86 -8.93 0.70
N ASN A 64 -12.93 -9.46 1.47
CA ASN A 64 -11.55 -8.96 1.43
C ASN A 64 -10.88 -9.42 0.13
N VAL A 65 -9.89 -8.67 -0.33
CA VAL A 65 -8.88 -9.19 -1.26
C VAL A 65 -8.30 -10.48 -0.64
N PRO A 66 -8.17 -11.57 -1.40
CA PRO A 66 -7.75 -12.86 -0.86
C PRO A 66 -6.49 -12.78 0.00
N GLY A 67 -6.61 -13.11 1.29
CA GLY A 67 -5.52 -13.11 2.26
C GLY A 67 -5.15 -11.76 2.88
N SER A 68 -5.71 -10.62 2.45
CA SER A 68 -5.28 -9.29 2.94
C SER A 68 -5.51 -9.10 4.45
N SER A 69 -6.63 -9.60 4.97
CA SER A 69 -6.91 -9.58 6.41
C SER A 69 -5.90 -10.43 7.20
N GLU A 70 -5.68 -11.67 6.77
CA GLU A 70 -4.70 -12.57 7.42
C GLU A 70 -3.28 -12.01 7.34
N LEU A 71 -2.92 -11.29 6.27
CA LEU A 71 -1.63 -10.63 6.15
C LEU A 71 -1.45 -9.58 7.25
N ILE A 72 -2.43 -8.68 7.44
CA ILE A 72 -2.39 -7.65 8.49
C ILE A 72 -2.37 -8.30 9.88
N THR A 73 -3.19 -9.32 10.11
CA THR A 73 -3.20 -10.07 11.38
C THR A 73 -1.85 -10.73 11.65
N SER A 74 -1.24 -11.33 10.63
CA SER A 74 0.06 -11.97 10.71
C SER A 74 1.19 -10.98 11.00
N MET A 75 1.18 -9.82 10.34
CA MET A 75 2.11 -8.71 10.64
C MET A 75 1.92 -8.19 12.07
N THR A 76 0.68 -8.10 12.54
CA THR A 76 0.38 -7.71 13.93
C THR A 76 0.96 -8.72 14.93
N ARG A 77 0.74 -10.03 14.72
CA ARG A 77 1.31 -11.08 15.58
C ARG A 77 2.83 -11.09 15.57
N PHE A 78 3.44 -10.96 14.38
CA PHE A 78 4.88 -10.83 14.24
C PHE A 78 5.40 -9.66 15.06
N ARG A 79 4.78 -8.48 14.90
CA ARG A 79 5.21 -7.28 15.62
C ARG A 79 5.16 -7.47 17.15
N LYS A 80 4.04 -8.00 17.66
CA LYS A 80 3.86 -8.30 19.09
C LYS A 80 4.92 -9.23 19.68
N LYS A 81 5.45 -10.15 18.87
CA LYS A 81 6.47 -11.12 19.31
C LYS A 81 7.88 -10.54 19.26
N HIS A 82 8.15 -9.59 18.37
CA HIS A 82 9.50 -9.14 18.04
C HIS A 82 9.83 -7.71 18.49
N TYR A 83 8.83 -6.89 18.82
CA TYR A 83 8.99 -5.51 19.24
C TYR A 83 8.32 -5.27 20.59
N GLN A 84 8.79 -4.26 21.33
CA GLN A 84 8.22 -3.88 22.63
C GLN A 84 6.82 -3.26 22.48
N ASP A 85 6.57 -2.57 21.37
CA ASP A 85 5.25 -2.03 21.04
C ASP A 85 4.38 -3.08 20.35
N ASP A 86 3.23 -3.37 20.96
CA ASP A 86 2.31 -4.42 20.52
C ASP A 86 1.32 -3.96 19.44
N ILE A 87 1.39 -2.67 19.06
CA ILE A 87 0.51 -2.03 18.09
C ILE A 87 1.16 -2.02 16.71
N LEU A 88 0.43 -2.49 15.69
CA LEU A 88 0.78 -2.31 14.28
C LEU A 88 0.37 -0.89 13.84
N PRO A 89 1.31 0.01 13.49
CA PRO A 89 0.98 1.37 13.07
C PRO A 89 0.42 1.39 11.65
N LEU A 90 -0.88 1.12 11.56
CA LEU A 90 -1.63 0.93 10.33
C LEU A 90 -2.50 2.15 10.04
N PHE A 91 -2.40 2.68 8.82
CA PHE A 91 -3.16 3.83 8.35
C PHE A 91 -3.84 3.49 7.03
N PHE A 92 -5.03 4.03 6.79
CA PHE A 92 -5.69 3.90 5.49
C PHE A 92 -5.94 5.25 4.83
N VAL A 93 -5.78 5.31 3.51
CA VAL A 93 -6.17 6.46 2.68
C VAL A 93 -7.17 5.97 1.63
N SER A 94 -8.42 6.39 1.73
CA SER A 94 -9.49 5.92 0.84
C SER A 94 -10.17 7.07 0.10
N ALA A 95 -10.48 6.88 -1.18
CA ALA A 95 -11.32 7.79 -1.94
C ALA A 95 -12.83 7.68 -1.61
N SER A 96 -13.20 6.75 -0.71
CA SER A 96 -14.57 6.60 -0.23
C SER A 96 -15.06 7.85 0.51
N PRO A 97 -16.37 8.13 0.47
CA PRO A 97 -16.96 9.26 1.17
C PRO A 97 -17.00 9.02 2.70
N PRO A 98 -16.83 10.06 3.54
CA PRO A 98 -16.72 9.94 5.00
C PRO A 98 -17.97 9.35 5.68
N GLN A 99 -19.13 9.38 5.01
CA GLN A 99 -20.37 8.73 5.46
C GLN A 99 -20.23 7.20 5.57
N MET A 100 -19.23 6.60 4.93
CA MET A 100 -18.96 5.16 4.99
C MET A 100 -18.09 4.75 6.17
N GLU A 101 -17.55 5.70 6.94
CA GLU A 101 -16.60 5.40 8.02
C GLU A 101 -17.13 4.37 9.00
N SER A 102 -18.38 4.52 9.49
CA SER A 102 -18.91 3.60 10.50
C SER A 102 -19.01 2.15 9.99
N LYS A 103 -19.42 1.96 8.74
CA LYS A 103 -19.53 0.63 8.12
C LYS A 103 -18.16 0.00 7.87
N ILE A 104 -17.16 0.81 7.51
CA ILE A 104 -15.79 0.33 7.29
C ILE A 104 -15.14 -0.01 8.63
N LEU A 105 -15.37 0.80 9.66
CA LEU A 105 -14.90 0.52 11.02
C LEU A 105 -15.51 -0.77 11.59
N GLU A 106 -16.82 -1.00 11.40
CA GLU A 106 -17.48 -2.27 11.72
C GLU A 106 -16.81 -3.46 11.01
N LYS A 107 -16.45 -3.30 9.72
CA LYS A 107 -15.74 -4.35 8.97
C LYS A 107 -14.37 -4.64 9.57
N PHE A 108 -13.59 -3.61 9.92
CA PHE A 108 -12.30 -3.81 10.57
C PHE A 108 -12.44 -4.50 11.93
N GLN A 109 -13.46 -4.17 12.71
CA GLN A 109 -13.72 -4.85 13.99
C GLN A 109 -14.00 -6.34 13.80
N LEU A 110 -14.78 -6.71 12.79
CA LEU A 110 -15.03 -8.12 12.45
C LEU A 110 -13.76 -8.85 12.02
N ASP A 111 -12.84 -8.15 11.37
CA ASP A 111 -11.55 -8.68 10.94
C ASP A 111 -10.46 -8.58 12.03
N ASN A 112 -10.79 -8.07 13.22
CA ASN A 112 -9.84 -7.78 14.30
C ASN A 112 -8.68 -6.85 13.89
N ILE A 113 -8.97 -5.88 13.02
CA ILE A 113 -8.04 -4.86 12.55
C ILE A 113 -8.35 -3.54 13.23
N SER A 114 -7.32 -2.79 13.61
CA SER A 114 -7.44 -1.53 14.34
C SER A 114 -6.48 -0.51 13.76
N PRO A 115 -6.88 0.24 12.71
CA PRO A 115 -6.04 1.31 12.18
C PRO A 115 -5.93 2.46 13.18
N LEU A 116 -4.80 3.17 13.17
CA LEU A 116 -4.56 4.35 13.99
C LEU A 116 -5.25 5.59 13.42
N MET A 117 -5.26 5.75 12.10
CA MET A 117 -6.08 6.77 11.44
C MET A 117 -6.60 6.28 10.09
N MET A 118 -7.63 6.98 9.63
CA MET A 118 -8.17 6.82 8.30
C MET A 118 -8.50 8.15 7.63
N PHE A 119 -8.09 8.29 6.38
CA PHE A 119 -8.40 9.43 5.54
C PHE A 119 -9.50 9.05 4.54
N TYR A 120 -10.53 9.90 4.45
CA TYR A 120 -11.65 9.82 3.52
C TYR A 120 -11.77 11.08 2.67
N LYS A 121 -12.42 10.95 1.51
CA LYS A 121 -12.62 12.07 0.59
C LYS A 121 -14.02 12.67 0.70
N ASP A 122 -14.11 13.95 1.04
CA ASP A 122 -15.38 14.68 1.03
C ASP A 122 -15.79 15.10 -0.39
N ASN A 123 -16.43 14.16 -1.08
CA ASN A 123 -16.94 14.37 -2.45
C ASN A 123 -18.08 15.42 -2.53
N LEU A 124 -18.71 15.82 -1.42
CA LEU A 124 -19.85 16.74 -1.41
C LEU A 124 -19.44 18.21 -1.59
N LYS A 125 -18.18 18.57 -1.34
CA LYS A 125 -17.66 19.92 -1.59
C LYS A 125 -17.43 20.22 -3.09
N ASN A 126 -17.48 19.19 -3.95
CA ASN A 126 -17.13 19.27 -5.37
C ASN A 126 -18.35 19.11 -6.32
N LEU A 127 -19.55 19.51 -5.90
CA LEU A 127 -20.81 19.40 -6.66
C LEU A 127 -20.92 20.32 -7.91
N VAL A 128 -19.83 20.56 -8.63
CA VAL A 128 -19.85 21.16 -9.99
C VAL A 128 -19.41 20.10 -11.01
N PRO A 129 -20.32 19.67 -11.91
CA PRO A 129 -20.08 18.51 -12.76
C PRO A 129 -19.38 18.91 -14.06
N SER A 130 -18.11 18.52 -14.23
CA SER A 130 -17.58 18.28 -15.59
C SER A 130 -16.94 16.90 -15.65
N LYS A 131 -17.38 16.10 -16.62
CA LYS A 131 -17.06 14.66 -16.75
C LYS A 131 -15.57 14.39 -17.03
N PHE A 132 -14.81 15.39 -17.51
CA PHE A 132 -13.40 15.25 -17.87
C PHE A 132 -12.43 15.52 -16.70
N LEU A 133 -12.87 16.16 -15.62
CA LEU A 133 -12.04 16.39 -14.43
C LEU A 133 -12.04 15.19 -13.46
N PHE A 134 -12.81 14.14 -13.69
CA PHE A 134 -13.07 13.10 -12.68
C PHE A 134 -11.92 12.08 -12.53
N LEU A 135 -11.21 11.76 -13.61
CA LEU A 135 -10.10 10.79 -13.61
C LEU A 135 -8.80 11.35 -13.00
N LYS A 136 -8.66 12.69 -12.94
CA LYS A 136 -7.50 13.39 -12.34
C LYS A 136 -7.68 13.76 -10.86
N LYS A 137 -8.83 13.42 -10.26
CA LYS A 137 -9.24 13.92 -8.93
C LYS A 137 -8.68 13.17 -7.73
N GLN A 138 -8.13 11.96 -7.87
CA GLN A 138 -7.67 11.18 -6.70
C GLN A 138 -6.24 11.51 -6.26
N ILE A 139 -5.39 11.94 -7.20
CA ILE A 139 -3.98 12.24 -6.91
C ILE A 139 -3.86 13.35 -5.85
N GLY A 140 -4.54 14.47 -6.06
CA GLY A 140 -4.48 15.62 -5.13
C GLY A 140 -4.91 15.25 -3.72
N TYR A 141 -6.04 14.56 -3.60
CA TYR A 141 -6.59 14.09 -2.34
C TYR A 141 -5.64 13.13 -1.61
N LYS A 142 -5.19 12.05 -2.27
CA LYS A 142 -4.33 11.04 -1.62
C LYS A 142 -2.96 11.60 -1.27
N VAL A 143 -2.36 12.42 -2.13
CA VAL A 143 -1.08 13.08 -1.84
C VAL A 143 -1.22 14.03 -0.65
N GLN A 144 -2.28 14.85 -0.59
CA GLN A 144 -2.50 15.73 0.56
C GLN A 144 -2.70 14.92 1.86
N ALA A 145 -3.48 13.84 1.82
CA ALA A 145 -3.69 12.96 2.98
C ALA A 145 -2.36 12.34 3.47
N LEU A 146 -1.52 11.85 2.56
CA LEU A 146 -0.19 11.33 2.88
C LEU A 146 0.72 12.42 3.48
N MET A 147 0.67 13.64 2.96
CA MET A 147 1.43 14.78 3.51
C MET A 147 0.95 15.17 4.91
N GLN A 148 -0.36 15.15 5.15
CA GLN A 148 -0.94 15.40 6.48
C GLN A 148 -0.51 14.33 7.48
N LEU A 149 -0.56 13.05 7.10
CA LEU A 149 -0.03 11.96 7.92
C LEU A 149 1.47 12.16 8.18
N ARG A 150 2.25 12.48 7.15
CA ARG A 150 3.71 12.63 7.25
C ARG A 150 4.13 13.70 8.26
N VAL A 151 3.38 14.80 8.40
CA VAL A 151 3.63 15.86 9.39
C VAL A 151 3.53 15.36 10.82
N GLN A 152 2.73 14.31 11.08
CA GLN A 152 2.54 13.75 12.42
C GLN A 152 3.54 12.63 12.75
N LEU A 153 4.24 12.10 11.74
CA LEU A 153 5.20 11.01 11.92
C LEU A 153 6.61 11.53 12.20
N GLY A 154 7.43 10.72 12.87
CA GLY A 154 8.82 11.02 13.15
C GLY A 154 9.62 11.30 11.87
N GLU A 155 10.71 12.06 12.00
CA GLU A 155 11.54 12.46 10.85
C GLU A 155 12.03 11.23 10.08
N ASN A 156 12.63 10.26 10.78
CA ASN A 156 13.26 9.08 10.20
C ASN A 156 12.32 7.89 9.94
N VAL A 157 11.00 8.10 9.92
CA VAL A 157 10.02 7.05 9.69
C VAL A 157 10.19 6.38 8.33
N LYS A 158 9.99 5.07 8.28
CA LYS A 158 9.86 4.28 7.06
C LYS A 158 8.40 3.94 6.81
N ILE A 159 7.90 4.29 5.63
CA ILE A 159 6.52 4.05 5.20
C ILE A 159 6.53 2.93 4.17
N ILE A 160 5.71 1.91 4.42
CA ILE A 160 5.43 0.84 3.47
C ILE A 160 4.01 1.04 2.96
N CYS A 161 3.90 1.23 1.66
CA CYS A 161 2.64 1.55 0.99
C CYS A 161 2.05 0.33 0.31
N PHE A 162 0.73 0.15 0.41
CA PHE A 162 -0.03 -0.91 -0.25
C PHE A 162 -1.16 -0.26 -1.04
N GLY A 163 -1.20 -0.52 -2.34
CA GLY A 163 -2.24 -0.03 -3.25
C GLY A 163 -2.55 -1.03 -4.35
N ASP A 164 -3.24 -0.57 -5.39
CA ASP A 164 -3.62 -1.39 -6.55
C ASP A 164 -3.40 -0.68 -7.89
N ASP A 165 -3.59 -1.42 -8.99
CA ASP A 165 -3.38 -0.95 -10.36
C ASP A 165 -4.60 -0.29 -11.01
N SER A 166 -5.74 -0.22 -10.31
CA SER A 166 -6.96 0.36 -10.87
C SER A 166 -7.10 1.87 -10.65
N GLU A 167 -6.38 2.41 -9.67
CA GLU A 167 -6.15 3.83 -9.50
C GLU A 167 -4.67 4.17 -9.80
N SER A 168 -4.25 5.40 -9.47
CA SER A 168 -2.87 5.87 -9.68
C SER A 168 -2.00 5.69 -8.42
N ASP A 169 -2.13 4.59 -7.67
CA ASP A 169 -1.47 4.44 -6.36
C ASP A 169 0.05 4.44 -6.46
N ALA A 170 0.62 3.74 -7.44
CA ALA A 170 2.06 3.75 -7.70
C ALA A 170 2.57 5.19 -7.94
N THR A 171 1.84 5.96 -8.75
CA THR A 171 2.10 7.38 -9.03
C THR A 171 2.00 8.21 -7.77
N ILE A 172 0.95 8.02 -6.97
CA ILE A 172 0.69 8.77 -5.74
C ILE A 172 1.79 8.55 -4.71
N TYR A 173 2.14 7.30 -4.40
CA TYR A 173 3.16 6.99 -3.40
C TYR A 173 4.55 7.45 -3.83
N THR A 174 4.86 7.33 -5.13
CA THR A 174 6.13 7.80 -5.68
C THR A 174 6.19 9.33 -5.72
N LEU A 175 5.12 10.01 -6.15
CA LEU A 175 5.03 11.47 -6.14
C LEU A 175 5.12 12.03 -4.71
N PHE A 176 4.47 11.38 -3.74
CA PHE A 176 4.59 11.72 -2.33
C PHE A 176 6.06 11.64 -1.84
N SER A 177 6.79 10.60 -2.22
CA SER A 177 8.24 10.48 -1.97
C SER A 177 9.04 11.61 -2.62
N ASP A 178 8.75 11.97 -3.87
CA ASP A 178 9.41 13.06 -4.60
C ASP A 178 9.15 14.43 -3.96
N ILE A 179 7.94 14.63 -3.45
CA ILE A 179 7.56 15.83 -2.69
C ILE A 179 8.36 15.88 -1.38
N CYS A 180 8.41 14.81 -0.59
CA CYS A 180 9.16 14.79 0.67
C CYS A 180 10.67 15.03 0.47
N THR A 181 11.23 14.51 -0.63
CA THR A 181 12.65 14.67 -0.99
C THR A 181 12.96 15.95 -1.76
N ARG A 182 11.95 16.76 -2.09
CA ARG A 182 12.08 18.00 -2.88
C ARG A 182 12.83 17.79 -4.21
N ARG A 183 12.56 16.69 -4.92
CA ARG A 183 13.15 16.42 -6.27
C ARG A 183 12.78 17.46 -7.32
N HIS A 184 11.67 18.17 -7.10
CA HIS A 184 11.22 19.27 -7.93
C HIS A 184 11.32 20.59 -7.17
N THR A 185 11.72 21.65 -7.87
CA THR A 185 11.53 23.02 -7.36
C THR A 185 10.04 23.30 -7.15
N THR A 186 9.70 24.26 -6.29
CA THR A 186 8.30 24.66 -6.02
C THR A 186 7.52 24.94 -7.31
N LEU A 187 8.11 25.69 -8.25
CA LEU A 187 7.46 26.01 -9.53
C LEU A 187 7.23 24.77 -10.41
N GLN A 188 8.20 23.85 -10.45
CA GLN A 188 8.07 22.60 -11.20
C GLN A 188 6.99 21.70 -10.58
N LEU A 189 6.97 21.59 -9.25
CA LEU A 189 6.00 20.79 -8.52
C LEU A 189 4.58 21.34 -8.70
N SER A 190 4.37 22.66 -8.57
CA SER A 190 3.06 23.28 -8.83
C SER A 190 2.56 22.97 -10.24
N LYS A 191 3.40 23.15 -11.26
CA LYS A 191 3.04 22.85 -12.66
C LYS A 191 2.75 21.37 -12.89
N LEU A 192 3.52 20.48 -12.25
CA LEU A 192 3.29 19.04 -12.33
C LEU A 192 1.92 18.68 -11.73
N LEU A 193 1.64 19.13 -10.50
CA LEU A 193 0.37 18.87 -9.82
C LEU A 193 -0.82 19.48 -10.60
N GLU A 194 -0.67 20.67 -11.18
CA GLU A 194 -1.68 21.29 -12.04
C GLU A 194 -1.96 20.43 -13.28
N ARG A 195 -0.91 19.93 -13.96
CA ARG A 195 -1.06 19.03 -15.12
C ARG A 195 -1.68 17.69 -14.74
N LEU A 196 -1.43 17.21 -13.53
CA LEU A 196 -2.10 16.06 -12.90
C LEU A 196 -3.53 16.35 -12.45
N GLY A 197 -4.00 17.60 -12.61
CA GLY A 197 -5.38 18.02 -12.33
C GLY A 197 -5.70 18.24 -10.85
N VAL A 198 -4.67 18.47 -10.03
CA VAL A 198 -4.82 18.88 -8.63
C VAL A 198 -5.28 20.34 -8.57
N SER A 199 -6.23 20.64 -7.68
CA SER A 199 -6.75 22.00 -7.54
C SER A 199 -5.73 22.97 -6.95
N ALA A 200 -5.82 24.26 -7.29
CA ALA A 200 -4.89 25.28 -6.79
C ALA A 200 -4.81 25.33 -5.25
N GLN A 201 -5.95 25.18 -4.57
CA GLN A 201 -6.01 25.14 -3.10
C GLN A 201 -5.28 23.93 -2.52
N GLN A 202 -5.44 22.75 -3.14
CA GLN A 202 -4.71 21.54 -2.72
C GLN A 202 -3.21 21.66 -3.02
N ILE A 203 -2.82 22.27 -4.14
CA ILE A 203 -1.42 22.55 -4.45
C ILE A 203 -0.80 23.43 -3.37
N GLU A 204 -1.47 24.52 -2.99
CA GLU A 204 -1.03 25.41 -1.92
C GLU A 204 -0.87 24.66 -0.60
N GLU A 205 -1.85 23.82 -0.23
CA GLU A 205 -1.80 23.03 1.00
C GLU A 205 -0.67 21.98 0.97
N ILE A 206 -0.47 21.27 -0.14
CA ILE A 206 0.63 20.30 -0.29
C ILE A 206 1.98 20.99 -0.14
N LEU A 207 2.16 22.16 -0.75
CA LEU A 207 3.39 22.95 -0.62
C LEU A 207 3.58 23.47 0.80
N ARG A 208 2.50 23.93 1.45
CA ARG A 208 2.53 24.35 2.86
C ARG A 208 2.92 23.19 3.78
N LEU A 209 2.41 21.99 3.55
CA LEU A 209 2.79 20.79 4.31
C LEU A 209 4.25 20.42 4.06
N GLN A 210 4.74 20.53 2.82
CA GLN A 210 6.15 20.25 2.47
C GLN A 210 7.14 21.16 3.21
N THR A 211 6.78 22.42 3.52
CA THR A 211 7.66 23.32 4.28
C THR A 211 7.79 22.95 5.76
N MET A 212 6.83 22.18 6.30
CA MET A 212 6.86 21.68 7.68
C MET A 212 7.76 20.45 7.85
N LEU A 213 8.21 19.84 6.75
CA LEU A 213 8.96 18.59 6.75
C LEU A 213 10.45 18.79 6.50
N GLN A 214 11.26 17.96 7.16
CA GLN A 214 12.66 17.76 6.77
C GLN A 214 12.75 17.12 5.38
N ILE A 215 13.82 17.43 4.65
CA ILE A 215 14.08 16.82 3.34
C ILE A 215 14.54 15.38 3.55
N GLN A 216 13.65 14.43 3.35
CA GLN A 216 13.92 13.00 3.51
C GLN A 216 12.96 12.18 2.67
N ASP A 217 13.39 10.98 2.25
CA ASP A 217 12.50 10.00 1.64
C ASP A 217 11.89 9.09 2.73
N PRO A 218 10.58 9.23 3.03
CA PRO A 218 9.96 8.35 4.00
C PRO A 218 9.54 7.01 3.37
N VAL A 219 9.45 6.89 2.04
CA VAL A 219 8.88 5.69 1.39
C VAL A 219 9.96 4.63 1.19
N ASP A 220 9.82 3.51 1.89
CA ASP A 220 10.77 2.40 1.84
C ASP A 220 10.38 1.37 0.76
N LYS A 221 9.10 0.97 0.74
CA LYS A 221 8.57 -0.06 -0.18
C LYS A 221 7.14 0.28 -0.59
N ILE A 222 6.78 -0.09 -1.82
CA ILE A 222 5.44 0.08 -2.39
C ILE A 222 5.01 -1.27 -2.97
N TYR A 223 3.87 -1.81 -2.52
CA TYR A 223 3.23 -2.98 -3.12
C TYR A 223 2.00 -2.53 -3.92
N ILE A 224 1.89 -3.02 -5.16
CA ILE A 224 0.78 -2.72 -6.07
C ILE A 224 0.10 -4.01 -6.49
N ASN A 225 -1.10 -4.25 -5.96
CA ASN A 225 -1.92 -5.40 -6.33
C ASN A 225 -2.48 -5.23 -7.77
N LEU A 226 -2.22 -6.20 -8.64
CA LEU A 226 -2.66 -6.19 -10.03
C LEU A 226 -4.12 -6.66 -10.18
N ALA A 227 -5.05 -5.85 -9.68
CA ALA A 227 -6.49 -6.11 -9.74
C ALA A 227 -7.09 -6.01 -11.16
N THR A 228 -6.45 -5.30 -12.08
CA THR A 228 -6.87 -5.13 -13.49
C THR A 228 -5.94 -5.78 -14.51
N ASP A 229 -5.00 -6.61 -14.05
CA ASP A 229 -4.07 -7.41 -14.87
C ASP A 229 -3.11 -6.56 -15.73
N THR A 230 -2.63 -5.44 -15.18
CA THR A 230 -1.55 -4.66 -15.79
C THR A 230 -0.24 -5.45 -15.78
N ASP A 231 0.60 -5.31 -16.82
CA ASP A 231 1.91 -5.97 -16.87
C ASP A 231 2.79 -5.53 -15.66
N PRO A 232 3.28 -6.46 -14.81
CA PRO A 232 4.16 -6.13 -13.70
C PRO A 232 5.40 -5.32 -14.10
N GLN A 233 5.90 -5.50 -15.33
CA GLN A 233 7.08 -4.81 -15.84
C GLN A 233 6.84 -3.30 -15.97
N TYR A 234 5.59 -2.86 -16.15
CA TYR A 234 5.21 -1.45 -16.18
C TYR A 234 5.69 -0.70 -14.93
N TYR A 235 5.59 -1.33 -13.75
CA TYR A 235 5.86 -0.68 -12.47
C TYR A 235 7.34 -0.46 -12.17
N ILE A 236 8.25 -1.09 -12.92
CA ILE A 236 9.70 -0.87 -12.79
C ILE A 236 10.08 0.58 -13.12
N LYS A 237 9.26 1.30 -13.90
CA LYS A 237 9.43 2.74 -14.12
C LYS A 237 9.33 3.58 -12.84
N TYR A 238 8.79 3.03 -11.74
CA TYR A 238 8.75 3.67 -10.42
C TYR A 238 9.96 3.30 -9.53
N GLY A 239 10.90 2.49 -10.05
CA GLY A 239 12.03 1.93 -9.31
C GLY A 239 11.71 0.61 -8.63
N ARG A 240 12.74 -0.16 -8.28
CA ARG A 240 12.59 -1.52 -7.75
C ARG A 240 11.93 -1.60 -6.37
N ARG A 241 11.82 -0.48 -5.64
CA ARG A 241 11.01 -0.41 -4.42
C ARG A 241 9.52 -0.61 -4.68
N CYS A 242 9.06 -0.36 -5.91
CA CYS A 242 7.69 -0.55 -6.35
C CYS A 242 7.53 -1.96 -6.93
N MET A 243 6.84 -2.81 -6.18
CA MET A 243 6.63 -4.21 -6.49
C MET A 243 5.17 -4.46 -6.86
N ALA A 244 4.95 -4.77 -8.14
CA ALA A 244 3.67 -5.29 -8.59
C ALA A 244 3.47 -6.74 -8.10
N THR A 245 2.28 -7.06 -7.61
CA THR A 245 1.94 -8.36 -7.03
C THR A 245 0.61 -8.89 -7.57
N TYR A 246 0.56 -10.17 -7.89
CA TYR A 246 -0.67 -10.84 -8.31
C TYR A 246 -1.54 -11.32 -7.15
N ASP A 247 -0.94 -11.53 -5.99
CA ASP A 247 -1.61 -12.04 -4.81
C ASP A 247 -0.88 -11.63 -3.51
N THR A 248 -1.58 -11.81 -2.39
CA THR A 248 -1.04 -11.56 -1.04
C THR A 248 0.12 -12.49 -0.69
N PHE A 249 0.23 -13.67 -1.33
CA PHE A 249 1.34 -14.58 -1.06
C PHE A 249 2.66 -13.99 -1.55
N GLN A 250 2.68 -13.31 -2.70
CA GLN A 250 3.87 -12.58 -3.17
C GLN A 250 4.31 -11.49 -2.21
N ILE A 251 3.36 -10.74 -1.64
CA ILE A 251 3.63 -9.73 -0.62
C ILE A 251 4.24 -10.40 0.61
N ALA A 252 3.65 -11.49 1.10
CA ALA A 252 4.14 -12.20 2.27
C ALA A 252 5.57 -12.74 2.09
N LEU A 253 5.92 -13.24 0.91
CA LEU A 253 7.27 -13.70 0.58
C LEU A 253 8.30 -12.57 0.66
N ASP A 254 8.00 -11.40 0.11
CA ASP A 254 8.88 -10.24 0.15
C ASP A 254 8.97 -9.63 1.57
N LEU A 255 7.88 -9.65 2.34
CA LEU A 255 7.91 -9.27 3.76
C LEU A 255 8.78 -10.21 4.61
N VAL A 256 8.84 -11.51 4.29
CA VAL A 256 9.80 -12.44 4.91
C VAL A 256 11.23 -12.07 4.54
N GLN A 257 11.50 -11.77 3.26
CA GLN A 257 12.81 -11.30 2.82
C GLN A 257 13.26 -10.04 3.57
N ASP A 258 12.34 -9.10 3.78
CA ASP A 258 12.61 -7.84 4.46
C ASP A 258 12.50 -7.91 6.00
N GLN A 259 12.37 -9.12 6.57
CA GLN A 259 12.27 -9.37 8.01
C GLN A 259 11.08 -8.64 8.70
N ARG A 260 10.01 -8.43 7.94
CA ARG A 260 8.71 -7.88 8.40
C ARG A 260 7.68 -8.97 8.69
N LEU A 261 8.03 -10.21 8.39
CA LEU A 261 7.22 -11.39 8.61
C LEU A 261 8.13 -12.58 8.90
N SER A 262 7.69 -13.52 9.74
CA SER A 262 8.39 -14.77 9.97
C SER A 262 7.87 -15.88 9.05
N LEU A 263 8.63 -16.97 8.91
CA LEU A 263 8.16 -18.17 8.20
C LEU A 263 6.91 -18.78 8.86
N GLU A 264 6.81 -18.72 10.20
CA GLU A 264 5.64 -19.16 10.95
C GLU A 264 4.38 -18.43 10.50
N GLU A 265 4.45 -17.10 10.39
CA GLU A 265 3.34 -16.27 9.90
C GLU A 265 3.06 -16.48 8.41
N LEU A 266 4.10 -16.67 7.59
CA LEU A 266 3.92 -17.08 6.18
C LEU A 266 3.10 -18.37 6.06
N GLY A 267 3.33 -19.33 6.95
CA GLY A 267 2.53 -20.58 7.02
C GLY A 267 1.04 -20.32 7.26
N ARG A 268 0.71 -19.40 8.16
CA ARG A 268 -0.69 -19.05 8.46
C ARG A 268 -1.38 -18.39 7.28
N ILE A 269 -0.68 -17.51 6.56
CA ILE A 269 -1.18 -16.90 5.32
C ILE A 269 -1.42 -17.98 4.26
N ILE A 270 -0.47 -18.91 4.07
CA ILE A 270 -0.63 -20.04 3.15
C ILE A 270 -1.88 -20.87 3.50
N SER A 271 -2.05 -21.24 4.77
CA SER A 271 -3.22 -22.00 5.23
C SER A 271 -4.51 -21.25 4.96
N SER A 272 -4.59 -19.96 5.31
CA SER A 272 -5.77 -19.14 5.07
C SER A 272 -6.10 -19.02 3.58
N LEU A 273 -5.10 -18.82 2.71
CA LEU A 273 -5.31 -18.77 1.26
C LEU A 273 -5.89 -20.08 0.72
N LYS A 274 -5.43 -21.23 1.22
CA LYS A 274 -5.93 -22.56 0.81
C LYS A 274 -7.33 -22.82 1.35
N GLU A 275 -7.54 -22.60 2.65
CA GLU A 275 -8.78 -22.96 3.35
C GLU A 275 -9.94 -22.03 3.03
N HIS A 276 -9.69 -20.72 2.93
CA HIS A 276 -10.75 -19.72 2.79
C HIS A 276 -10.90 -19.16 1.37
N TYR A 277 -9.84 -19.23 0.55
CA TYR A 277 -9.82 -18.61 -0.77
C TYR A 277 -9.54 -19.59 -1.92
N GLY A 278 -9.43 -20.90 -1.61
CA GLY A 278 -9.33 -21.95 -2.63
C GLY A 278 -8.00 -21.98 -3.39
N PHE A 279 -6.93 -21.38 -2.86
CA PHE A 279 -5.61 -21.47 -3.48
C PHE A 279 -5.14 -22.93 -3.48
N THR A 280 -4.61 -23.37 -4.62
CA THR A 280 -3.96 -24.69 -4.72
C THR A 280 -2.45 -24.55 -4.52
N SER A 281 -1.77 -25.64 -4.14
CA SER A 281 -0.30 -25.63 -4.08
C SER A 281 0.31 -25.19 -5.41
N ASN A 282 -0.25 -25.61 -6.55
CA ASN A 282 0.22 -25.19 -7.86
C ASN A 282 0.13 -23.67 -8.09
N MET A 283 -0.90 -23.00 -7.57
CA MET A 283 -1.01 -21.54 -7.65
C MET A 283 0.08 -20.86 -6.81
N LEU A 284 0.31 -21.34 -5.59
CA LEU A 284 1.38 -20.83 -4.73
C LEU A 284 2.77 -21.04 -5.35
N VAL A 285 3.01 -22.21 -5.95
CA VAL A 285 4.28 -22.49 -6.66
C VAL A 285 4.48 -21.53 -7.84
N LYS A 286 3.44 -21.31 -8.66
CA LYS A 286 3.52 -20.33 -9.76
C LYS A 286 3.82 -18.91 -9.26
N SER A 287 3.17 -18.51 -8.17
CA SER A 287 3.34 -17.20 -7.55
C SER A 287 4.77 -17.01 -6.97
N PHE A 288 5.34 -18.04 -6.35
CA PHE A 288 6.74 -18.07 -5.91
C PHE A 288 7.73 -18.04 -7.08
N GLU A 289 7.50 -18.86 -8.12
CA GLU A 289 8.32 -18.87 -9.34
C GLU A 289 8.36 -17.52 -10.04
N ASP A 290 7.23 -16.81 -10.09
CA ASP A 290 7.14 -15.49 -10.69
C ASP A 290 8.08 -14.48 -10.03
N LEU A 291 8.17 -14.45 -8.69
CA LEU A 291 9.10 -13.55 -7.99
C LEU A 291 10.57 -13.85 -8.31
N ILE A 292 10.91 -15.12 -8.52
CA ILE A 292 12.26 -15.52 -8.92
C ILE A 292 12.54 -15.08 -10.35
N LYS A 293 11.59 -15.31 -11.27
CA LYS A 293 11.68 -14.89 -12.68
C LYS A 293 11.85 -13.38 -12.81
N ARG A 294 11.10 -12.60 -12.03
CA ARG A 294 11.16 -11.12 -11.99
C ARG A 294 12.34 -10.55 -11.19
N ARG A 295 13.21 -11.41 -10.63
CA ARG A 295 14.41 -11.01 -9.88
C ARG A 295 14.06 -10.15 -8.66
N ILE A 296 13.08 -10.60 -7.88
CA ILE A 296 12.64 -9.93 -6.66
C ILE A 296 13.25 -10.59 -5.42
N LEU A 297 13.26 -11.92 -5.38
CA LEU A 297 13.84 -12.66 -4.27
C LEU A 297 15.36 -12.81 -4.42
N GLY A 298 16.10 -12.44 -3.38
CA GLY A 298 17.51 -12.73 -3.21
C GLY A 298 17.77 -14.20 -2.90
N LEU A 299 18.99 -14.67 -3.17
CA LEU A 299 19.38 -16.06 -3.01
C LEU A 299 19.16 -16.57 -1.58
N SER A 300 19.53 -15.78 -0.58
CA SER A 300 19.46 -16.19 0.83
C SER A 300 18.00 -16.39 1.27
N SER A 301 17.13 -15.43 0.90
CA SER A 301 15.70 -15.50 1.18
C SER A 301 15.03 -16.62 0.39
N PHE A 302 15.44 -16.84 -0.86
CA PHE A 302 14.97 -17.96 -1.67
C PHE A 302 15.26 -19.30 -0.99
N GLU A 303 16.50 -19.56 -0.56
CA GLU A 303 16.88 -20.86 0.03
C GLU A 303 16.09 -21.14 1.32
N MET A 304 15.95 -20.12 2.17
CA MET A 304 15.18 -20.20 3.41
C MET A 304 13.70 -20.53 3.13
N ILE A 305 13.06 -19.77 2.25
CA ILE A 305 11.65 -19.95 1.90
C ILE A 305 11.45 -21.28 1.17
N PHE A 306 12.35 -21.65 0.27
CA PHE A 306 12.30 -22.89 -0.49
C PHE A 306 12.25 -24.11 0.42
N ASN A 307 13.16 -24.18 1.40
CA ASN A 307 13.17 -25.25 2.38
C ASN A 307 11.86 -25.29 3.20
N TYR A 308 11.38 -24.11 3.62
CA TYR A 308 10.11 -24.01 4.34
C TYR A 308 8.91 -24.49 3.51
N LEU A 309 8.83 -24.13 2.22
CA LEU A 309 7.75 -24.56 1.34
C LEU A 309 7.77 -26.07 1.04
N ILE A 310 8.95 -26.71 1.08
CA ILE A 310 9.07 -28.18 1.04
C ILE A 310 8.49 -28.78 2.33
N GLU A 311 8.86 -28.26 3.49
CA GLU A 311 8.36 -28.74 4.79
C GLU A 311 6.83 -28.61 4.89
N GLN A 312 6.28 -27.51 4.38
CA GLN A 312 4.83 -27.27 4.29
C GLN A 312 4.14 -28.07 3.17
N LYS A 313 4.85 -28.94 2.46
CA LYS A 313 4.34 -29.76 1.34
C LYS A 313 3.67 -28.92 0.23
N ILE A 314 4.13 -27.68 0.05
CA ILE A 314 3.73 -26.82 -1.06
C ILE A 314 4.58 -27.14 -2.29
N LEU A 315 5.90 -27.32 -2.09
CA LEU A 315 6.84 -27.79 -3.10
C LEU A 315 7.15 -29.27 -2.91
N SER A 316 7.34 -29.99 -4.02
CA SER A 316 7.91 -31.35 -3.99
C SER A 316 9.41 -31.29 -3.74
N HIS A 317 9.97 -32.30 -3.07
CA HIS A 317 11.43 -32.51 -2.96
C HIS A 317 12.13 -32.64 -4.32
N THR A 318 11.38 -32.99 -5.38
CA THR A 318 11.89 -33.11 -6.75
C THR A 318 11.69 -31.84 -7.58
N TRP A 319 11.05 -30.79 -7.03
CA TRP A 319 10.88 -29.54 -7.76
C TRP A 319 12.23 -28.87 -7.96
N GLN A 320 12.45 -28.31 -9.15
CA GLN A 320 13.69 -27.62 -9.50
C GLN A 320 13.37 -26.21 -9.97
N CYS A 321 14.12 -25.25 -9.46
CA CYS A 321 14.00 -23.88 -9.91
C CYS A 321 14.56 -23.74 -11.33
N GLN A 322 13.75 -23.24 -12.26
CA GLN A 322 14.16 -23.07 -13.66
C GLN A 322 15.17 -21.93 -13.84
N ILE A 323 15.18 -20.96 -12.93
CA ILE A 323 16.01 -19.77 -13.02
C ILE A 323 16.73 -19.61 -11.69
N GLN A 324 18.07 -19.62 -11.72
CA GLN A 324 18.86 -19.42 -10.51
C GLN A 324 18.58 -18.03 -9.90
N PRO A 325 18.21 -17.94 -8.61
CA PRO A 325 18.09 -16.67 -7.90
C PRO A 325 19.40 -15.90 -7.89
N LEU A 326 19.31 -14.57 -7.86
CA LEU A 326 20.48 -13.69 -7.83
C LEU A 326 20.93 -13.45 -6.40
N ARG A 327 22.25 -13.34 -6.19
CA ARG A 327 22.80 -12.96 -4.89
C ARG A 327 22.47 -11.51 -4.57
N GLU A 328 22.30 -11.23 -3.29
CA GLU A 328 22.11 -9.90 -2.77
C GLU A 328 23.40 -9.09 -2.91
N LYS A 329 23.31 -7.91 -3.53
CA LYS A 329 24.43 -6.97 -3.69
C LYS A 329 24.44 -5.90 -2.59
N ARG A 330 23.26 -5.39 -2.21
CA ARG A 330 23.10 -4.44 -1.11
C ARG A 330 22.02 -4.92 -0.15
N VAL A 331 22.44 -5.16 1.09
CA VAL A 331 21.58 -5.50 2.22
C VAL A 331 21.84 -4.52 3.35
N GLU A 332 20.80 -3.87 3.87
CA GLU A 332 20.92 -2.91 4.97
C GLU A 332 19.91 -3.30 6.05
N ASN A 333 20.39 -3.48 7.29
CA ASN A 333 19.57 -3.94 8.42
C ASN A 333 18.72 -5.18 8.09
N GLY A 334 19.28 -6.08 7.27
CA GLY A 334 18.61 -7.31 6.87
C GLY A 334 17.61 -7.21 5.71
N LYS A 335 17.40 -6.00 5.15
CA LYS A 335 16.50 -5.74 4.02
C LYS A 335 17.27 -5.70 2.70
N VAL A 336 16.69 -6.25 1.65
CA VAL A 336 17.36 -6.39 0.34
C VAL A 336 16.99 -5.23 -0.57
N TYR A 337 18.00 -4.46 -0.99
CA TYR A 337 17.80 -3.27 -1.82
C TYR A 337 18.35 -3.43 -3.25
N GLU A 338 19.38 -4.26 -3.44
CA GLU A 338 19.97 -4.52 -4.75
C GLU A 338 20.37 -5.99 -4.88
N LEU A 339 20.19 -6.55 -6.08
CA LEU A 339 20.67 -7.88 -6.45
C LEU A 339 21.80 -7.75 -7.49
N GLU A 340 22.70 -8.72 -7.54
CA GLU A 340 23.78 -8.78 -8.53
C GLU A 340 23.24 -8.84 -9.96
N GLY A 341 23.81 -8.06 -10.88
CA GLY A 341 23.43 -8.08 -12.31
C GLY A 341 22.14 -7.33 -12.65
N ILE A 342 21.51 -6.68 -11.66
CA ILE A 342 20.34 -5.80 -11.85
C ILE A 342 20.83 -4.35 -11.91
N PHE A 343 20.38 -3.61 -12.93
CA PHE A 343 20.81 -2.23 -13.17
C PHE A 343 19.67 -1.22 -12.93
N GLU A 344 18.42 -1.67 -12.84
CA GLU A 344 17.32 -0.78 -12.48
C GLU A 344 17.48 -0.34 -11.02
N PRO A 345 17.43 0.98 -10.74
CA PRO A 345 17.70 1.48 -9.40
C PRO A 345 16.54 1.21 -8.45
N TRP A 346 16.84 1.21 -7.14
CA TRP A 346 15.81 1.11 -6.09
C TRP A 346 14.80 2.26 -6.17
N ILE A 347 15.30 3.47 -6.37
CA ILE A 347 14.53 4.71 -6.54
C ILE A 347 14.94 5.32 -7.88
N ARG A 348 13.95 5.70 -8.71
CA ARG A 348 14.20 6.45 -9.94
C ARG A 348 14.10 7.95 -9.71
N ASN A 349 14.94 8.69 -10.44
CA ASN A 349 14.98 10.16 -10.39
C ASN A 349 14.29 10.80 -11.61
N ASP A 350 13.91 9.99 -12.60
CA ASP A 350 13.49 10.38 -13.95
C ASP A 350 12.08 9.86 -14.29
N ILE A 351 11.17 9.92 -13.32
CA ILE A 351 9.82 9.34 -13.46
C ILE A 351 8.92 10.29 -14.23
N ASP A 352 8.34 9.80 -15.33
CA ASP A 352 7.33 10.52 -16.10
C ASP A 352 5.93 10.23 -15.54
N TYR A 353 5.43 11.17 -14.74
CA TYR A 353 4.10 11.12 -14.13
C TYR A 353 2.96 11.48 -15.07
N LEU A 354 3.23 12.01 -16.26
CA LEU A 354 2.21 12.64 -17.11
C LEU A 354 1.76 11.76 -18.26
N HIS A 355 2.56 10.78 -18.62
CA HIS A 355 2.24 9.77 -19.63
C HIS A 355 1.95 8.43 -18.96
N GLU A 356 0.90 8.41 -18.14
CA GLU A 356 0.24 7.18 -17.69
C GLU A 356 -0.83 6.79 -18.72
N TYR A 357 -0.45 5.95 -19.69
CA TYR A 357 -1.26 5.42 -20.79
C TYR A 357 -1.98 6.44 -21.69
#